data_AF-A8F253-F1
#
_entry.id   AF-A8F253-F1
#
_cell.length_a   1.000
_cell.length_b   1.000
_cell.length_c   1.000
_cell.angle_alpha   90.00
_cell.angle_beta   90.00
_cell.angle_gamma   90.00
#
_symmetry.space_group_name_H-M   'P 1'
#
loop_
_entity.id
_entity.type
_entity.pdbx_description
1 polymer ?
#
loop_
_entity_poly.entity_id
_entity_poly.type
_entity_poly.pdbx_seq_one_letter_code
_entity_poly.pdbx_strand_id
1 'polypeptide(L)'
;MFLVIVLLIAMANLEDMAGDYIVKNGLLNMRENLQQIRNILLENATIPVERRTLFWKTREGEYGEHDRFIGVTVPTLRTIAKSYYNLDMEDLSRLITSEFNEERFLALAILIMQYQTAQDKEFLYNFYLNNITHVNNWNLVDASAHHIIGAYLWDKEKDYLFTLTKSEILWERRIAIVATWYCIKNNTLDTTFEIAKLLLNDKHDLMHKAVG
;
A
#
# COMPACT_ATOMS: atom_id res chain seq x y z
N MET A 1 -40.00 25.64 32.07
CA MET A 1 -39.88 24.31 31.41
C MET A 1 -39.79 24.43 29.88
N PHE A 2 -40.69 25.16 29.22
CA PHE A 2 -40.68 25.34 27.75
C PHE A 2 -39.39 25.97 27.17
N LEU A 3 -38.86 27.02 27.82
CA LEU A 3 -37.66 27.72 27.34
C LEU A 3 -36.40 26.84 27.33
N VAL A 4 -36.30 25.90 28.29
CA VAL A 4 -35.15 25.00 28.44
C VAL A 4 -35.14 23.94 27.33
N ILE A 5 -36.32 23.43 26.96
CA ILE A 5 -36.47 22.43 25.90
C ILE A 5 -36.10 23.03 24.52
N VAL A 6 -36.51 24.27 24.25
CA VAL A 6 -36.17 24.97 23.00
C VAL A 6 -34.66 25.22 22.91
N LEU A 7 -34.00 25.58 24.01
CA LEU A 7 -32.55 25.77 24.03
C LEU A 7 -31.80 24.46 23.77
N LEU A 8 -32.23 23.35 24.37
CA LEU A 8 -31.61 22.03 24.18
C LEU A 8 -31.75 21.54 22.73
N ILE A 9 -32.90 21.74 22.09
CA ILE A 9 -33.11 21.39 20.67
C ILE A 9 -32.23 22.27 19.76
N ALA A 10 -32.11 23.57 20.06
CA ALA A 10 -31.25 24.46 19.30
C ALA A 10 -29.76 24.09 19.43
N MET A 11 -29.32 23.67 20.63
CA MET A 11 -27.95 23.20 20.86
C MET A 11 -27.66 21.88 20.14
N ALA A 12 -28.59 20.91 20.18
CA ALA A 12 -28.44 19.65 19.43
C ALA A 12 -28.34 19.88 17.91
N ASN A 13 -29.19 20.76 17.37
CA ASN A 13 -29.12 21.11 15.94
C ASN A 13 -27.83 21.86 15.56
N LEU A 14 -27.25 22.65 16.47
CA LEU A 14 -25.97 23.32 16.25
C LEU A 14 -24.80 22.32 16.25
N GLU A 15 -24.83 21.32 17.13
CA GLU A 15 -23.83 20.24 17.17
C GLU A 15 -23.90 19.38 15.90
N ASP A 16 -25.10 18.99 15.44
CA ASP A 16 -25.28 18.23 14.21
C ASP A 16 -24.81 19.01 12.96
N MET A 17 -25.14 20.30 12.86
CA MET A 17 -24.67 21.15 11.76
C MET A 17 -23.15 21.36 11.78
N ALA A 18 -22.54 21.46 12.97
CA ALA A 18 -21.10 21.58 13.10
C ALA A 18 -20.40 20.28 12.68
N GLY A 19 -20.94 19.12 13.07
CA GLY A 19 -20.48 17.81 12.62
C GLY A 19 -20.53 17.67 11.09
N ASP A 20 -21.69 17.99 10.49
CA ASP A 20 -21.88 17.95 9.04
C ASP A 20 -20.94 18.90 8.27
N TYR A 21 -20.68 20.09 8.82
CA TYR A 21 -19.77 21.07 8.22
C TYR A 21 -18.31 20.61 8.28
N ILE A 22 -17.87 20.07 9.41
CA ILE A 22 -16.51 19.53 9.58
C ILE A 22 -16.30 18.34 8.64
N VAL A 23 -17.27 17.42 8.56
CA VAL A 23 -17.21 16.26 7.66
C VAL A 23 -17.17 16.71 6.20
N LYS A 24 -18.01 17.66 5.77
CA LYS A 24 -18.00 18.17 4.39
C LYS A 24 -16.68 18.85 4.03
N ASN A 25 -16.13 19.67 4.92
CA ASN A 25 -14.84 20.34 4.68
C ASN A 25 -13.68 19.36 4.69
N GLY A 26 -13.70 18.35 5.56
CA GLY A 26 -12.74 17.24 5.51
C GLY A 26 -12.81 16.51 4.17
N LEU A 27 -14.01 16.15 3.71
CA LEU A 27 -14.24 15.50 2.42
C LEU A 27 -13.81 16.35 1.22
N LEU A 28 -13.99 17.68 1.29
CA LEU A 28 -13.52 18.62 0.26
C LEU A 28 -11.99 18.67 0.22
N ASN A 29 -11.33 18.90 1.36
CA ASN A 29 -9.86 18.94 1.43
C ASN A 29 -9.21 17.63 0.95
N MET A 30 -9.79 16.48 1.31
CA MET A 30 -9.31 15.19 0.84
C MET A 30 -9.44 15.00 -0.68
N ARG A 31 -10.57 15.41 -1.26
CA ARG A 31 -10.77 15.35 -2.72
C ARG A 31 -9.77 16.24 -3.45
N GLU A 32 -9.44 17.38 -2.87
CA GLU A 32 -8.42 18.28 -3.40
C GLU A 32 -7.02 17.64 -3.37
N ASN A 33 -6.63 17.00 -2.25
CA ASN A 33 -5.34 16.31 -2.14
C ASN A 33 -5.14 15.23 -3.21
N LEU A 34 -6.13 14.34 -3.38
CA LEU A 34 -6.02 13.24 -4.34
C LEU A 34 -6.01 13.71 -5.78
N GLN A 35 -6.85 14.70 -6.11
CA GLN A 35 -6.85 15.28 -7.44
C GLN A 35 -5.52 15.98 -7.74
N GLN A 36 -4.96 16.69 -6.75
CA GLN A 36 -3.65 17.33 -6.87
C GLN A 36 -2.55 16.29 -7.09
N ILE A 37 -2.52 15.22 -6.29
CA ILE A 37 -1.55 14.12 -6.44
C ILE A 37 -1.66 13.52 -7.85
N ARG A 38 -2.87 13.22 -8.32
CA ARG A 38 -3.07 12.67 -9.68
C ARG A 38 -2.58 13.62 -10.76
N ASN A 39 -2.82 14.93 -10.63
CA ASN A 39 -2.31 15.92 -11.57
C ASN A 39 -0.78 15.96 -11.59
N ILE A 40 -0.13 15.94 -10.41
CA ILE A 40 1.34 15.88 -10.31
C ILE A 40 1.89 14.61 -10.98
N LEU A 41 1.23 13.46 -10.79
CA LEU A 41 1.62 12.21 -11.44
C LEU A 41 1.50 12.32 -12.97
N LEU A 42 0.42 12.89 -13.49
CA LEU A 42 0.22 13.11 -14.92
C LEU A 42 1.28 14.06 -15.52
N GLU A 43 1.60 15.14 -14.82
CA GLU A 43 2.65 16.09 -15.25
C GLU A 43 4.06 15.47 -15.27
N ASN A 44 4.28 14.44 -14.45
CA ASN A 44 5.55 13.72 -14.35
C ASN A 44 5.57 12.41 -15.15
N ALA A 45 4.54 12.14 -15.96
CA ALA A 45 4.45 10.94 -16.79
C ALA A 45 5.41 11.02 -17.97
N THR A 46 6.54 10.31 -17.87
CA THR A 46 7.61 10.33 -18.89
C THR A 46 7.72 9.04 -19.68
N ILE A 47 7.12 7.94 -19.20
CA ILE A 47 7.15 6.63 -19.86
C ILE A 47 6.03 6.57 -20.92
N PRO A 48 6.33 6.37 -22.21
CA PRO A 48 5.30 6.27 -23.26
C PRO A 48 4.34 5.10 -23.07
N VAL A 49 3.07 5.27 -23.48
CA VAL A 49 1.99 4.28 -23.31
C VAL A 49 2.39 2.89 -23.84
N GLU A 50 3.01 2.82 -25.02
CA GLU A 50 3.37 1.52 -25.63
C GLU A 50 4.42 0.76 -24.82
N ARG A 51 5.33 1.47 -24.14
CA ARG A 51 6.33 0.81 -23.27
C ARG A 51 5.71 0.27 -21.99
N ARG A 52 4.62 0.88 -21.51
CA ARG A 52 3.95 0.48 -20.26
C ARG A 52 3.27 -0.88 -20.40
N THR A 53 2.50 -1.07 -21.46
CA THR A 53 1.73 -2.31 -21.69
C THR A 53 2.63 -3.54 -21.87
N LEU A 54 3.77 -3.38 -22.56
CA LEU A 54 4.76 -4.44 -22.77
C LEU A 54 5.52 -4.80 -21.49
N PHE A 55 5.93 -3.80 -20.71
CA PHE A 55 6.73 -4.00 -19.50
C PHE A 55 5.91 -4.60 -18.35
N TRP A 56 4.67 -4.13 -18.18
CA TRP A 56 3.81 -4.53 -17.06
C TRP A 56 2.88 -5.69 -17.35
N LYS A 57 2.97 -6.27 -18.54
CA LYS A 57 2.25 -7.49 -18.90
C LYS A 57 0.74 -7.31 -18.67
N THR A 58 0.19 -6.29 -19.32
CA THR A 58 -1.22 -5.89 -19.17
C THR A 58 -2.13 -6.50 -20.24
N ARG A 59 -1.71 -7.60 -20.88
CA ARG A 59 -2.56 -8.31 -21.85
C ARG A 59 -3.51 -9.26 -21.11
N GLU A 60 -4.57 -9.67 -21.79
CA GLU A 60 -5.51 -10.66 -21.26
C GLU A 60 -4.78 -11.96 -20.85
N GLY A 61 -5.02 -12.43 -19.64
CA GLY A 61 -4.37 -13.58 -19.01
C GLY A 61 -2.98 -13.30 -18.41
N GLU A 62 -2.44 -12.08 -18.53
CA GLU A 62 -1.20 -11.68 -17.89
C GLU A 62 -1.45 -11.04 -16.52
N TYR A 63 -0.44 -11.06 -15.64
CA TYR A 63 -0.62 -10.68 -14.24
C TYR A 63 -0.97 -9.19 -14.01
N GLY A 64 -0.74 -8.33 -14.99
CA GLY A 64 -1.05 -6.90 -14.95
C GLY A 64 -2.31 -6.52 -15.74
N GLU A 65 -3.12 -7.48 -16.18
CA GLU A 65 -4.30 -7.24 -17.05
C GLU A 65 -5.23 -6.12 -16.53
N HIS A 66 -5.42 -6.05 -15.22
CA HIS A 66 -6.31 -5.08 -14.59
C HIS A 66 -5.59 -3.84 -14.04
N ASP A 67 -4.25 -3.79 -14.14
CA ASP A 67 -3.45 -2.65 -13.68
C ASP A 67 -3.45 -1.54 -14.73
N ARG A 68 -3.75 -0.31 -14.29
CA ARG A 68 -3.53 0.89 -15.11
C ARG A 68 -2.20 1.54 -14.74
N PHE A 69 -1.54 2.10 -15.74
CA PHE A 69 -0.25 2.77 -15.57
C PHE A 69 -0.26 4.18 -16.13
N ILE A 70 0.15 5.13 -15.29
CA ILE A 70 0.29 6.55 -15.64
C ILE A 70 1.57 6.78 -16.46
N GLY A 71 2.67 6.12 -16.08
CA GLY A 71 3.99 6.26 -16.70
C GLY A 71 4.99 7.09 -15.92
N VAL A 72 4.91 7.06 -14.59
CA VAL A 72 5.86 7.78 -13.70
C VAL A 72 6.95 6.82 -13.24
N THR A 73 8.20 7.26 -13.25
CA THR A 73 9.32 6.40 -12.83
C THR A 73 9.36 6.22 -11.31
N VAL A 74 9.86 5.08 -10.83
CA VAL A 74 10.00 4.80 -9.38
C VAL A 74 10.84 5.88 -8.65
N PRO A 75 11.98 6.36 -9.18
CA PRO A 75 12.71 7.46 -8.54
C PRO A 75 11.87 8.74 -8.39
N THR A 76 11.05 9.08 -9.39
CA THR A 76 10.13 10.23 -9.33
C THR A 76 9.05 10.00 -8.28
N LEU A 77 8.43 8.82 -8.24
CA LEU A 77 7.43 8.47 -7.22
C LEU A 77 7.97 8.58 -5.80
N ARG A 78 9.20 8.09 -5.56
CA ARG A 78 9.87 8.23 -4.26
C ARG A 78 10.17 9.69 -3.90
N THR A 79 10.41 10.54 -4.89
CA THR A 79 10.56 11.99 -4.67
C THR A 79 9.24 12.62 -4.27
N ILE A 80 8.16 12.32 -4.99
CA ILE A 80 6.81 12.81 -4.70
C ILE A 80 6.35 12.35 -3.31
N ALA A 81 6.59 11.08 -2.95
CA ALA A 81 6.23 10.52 -1.64
C ALA A 81 6.74 11.36 -0.45
N LYS A 82 7.95 11.94 -0.57
CA LYS A 82 8.53 12.77 0.49
C LYS A 82 7.74 14.04 0.75
N SER A 83 7.13 14.62 -0.28
CA SER A 83 6.30 15.82 -0.16
C SER A 83 4.95 15.54 0.50
N TYR A 84 4.51 14.28 0.49
CA TYR A 84 3.24 13.81 1.05
C TYR A 84 3.43 12.89 2.24
N TYR A 85 4.56 13.03 2.94
CA TYR A 85 4.90 12.17 4.08
C TYR A 85 3.83 12.13 5.18
N ASN A 86 3.15 13.27 5.43
CA ASN A 86 2.10 13.40 6.45
C ASN A 86 0.68 13.18 5.90
N LEU A 87 0.54 12.50 4.75
CA LEU A 87 -0.78 12.18 4.21
C LEU A 87 -1.56 11.33 5.22
N ASP A 88 -2.83 11.69 5.45
CA ASP A 88 -3.65 10.97 6.40
C ASP A 88 -4.01 9.55 5.90
N MET A 89 -4.50 8.72 6.82
CA MET A 89 -4.79 7.33 6.53
C MET A 89 -6.00 7.16 5.59
N GLU A 90 -6.89 8.14 5.51
CA GLU A 90 -8.05 8.08 4.62
C GLU A 90 -7.63 8.31 3.17
N ASP A 91 -6.81 9.32 2.91
CA ASP A 91 -6.22 9.59 1.60
C ASP A 91 -5.25 8.47 1.18
N LEU A 92 -4.46 7.93 2.12
CA LEU A 92 -3.63 6.74 1.85
C LEU A 92 -4.46 5.51 1.45
N SER A 93 -5.59 5.28 2.12
CA SER A 93 -6.53 4.19 1.81
C SER A 93 -7.07 4.33 0.38
N ARG A 94 -7.35 5.56 -0.08
CA ARG A 94 -7.81 5.80 -1.45
C ARG A 94 -6.71 5.61 -2.49
N LEU A 95 -5.47 6.00 -2.18
CA LEU A 95 -4.34 5.77 -3.09
C LEU A 95 -4.01 4.28 -3.21
N ILE A 96 -3.98 3.53 -2.10
CA ILE A 96 -3.63 2.10 -2.13
C ILE A 96 -4.72 1.24 -2.79
N THR A 97 -5.97 1.70 -2.84
CA THR A 97 -7.08 1.02 -3.54
C THR A 97 -7.25 1.47 -4.99
N SER A 98 -6.40 2.37 -5.48
CA SER A 98 -6.49 2.91 -6.84
C SER A 98 -6.26 1.85 -7.92
N GLU A 99 -6.94 2.02 -9.07
CA GLU A 99 -6.67 1.25 -10.27
C GLU A 99 -5.28 1.53 -10.88
N PHE A 100 -4.67 2.68 -10.54
CA PHE A 100 -3.35 3.06 -11.04
C PHE A 100 -2.23 2.49 -10.16
N ASN A 101 -1.31 1.74 -10.77
CA ASN A 101 -0.18 1.14 -10.07
C ASN A 101 0.73 2.20 -9.42
N GLU A 102 0.98 3.32 -10.10
CA GLU A 102 1.83 4.40 -9.56
C GLU A 102 1.24 5.07 -8.31
N GLU A 103 -0.09 5.16 -8.20
CA GLU A 103 -0.75 5.70 -7.01
C GLU A 103 -0.65 4.72 -5.83
N ARG A 104 -0.81 3.42 -6.09
CA ARG A 104 -0.61 2.38 -5.08
C ARG A 104 0.83 2.33 -4.60
N PHE A 105 1.78 2.44 -5.53
CA PHE A 105 3.19 2.54 -5.21
C PHE A 105 3.48 3.77 -4.34
N LEU A 106 2.89 4.92 -4.70
CA LEU A 106 3.02 6.15 -3.92
C LEU A 106 2.48 5.97 -2.49
N ALA A 107 1.31 5.34 -2.33
CA ALA A 107 0.73 5.02 -1.03
C ALA A 107 1.68 4.15 -0.19
N LEU A 108 2.22 3.08 -0.77
CA LEU A 108 3.17 2.19 -0.10
C LEU A 108 4.47 2.92 0.27
N ALA A 109 4.99 3.79 -0.61
CA ALA A 109 6.19 4.56 -0.32
C ALA A 109 5.97 5.52 0.86
N ILE A 110 4.83 6.21 0.93
CA ILE A 110 4.45 7.07 2.06
C ILE A 110 4.28 6.22 3.32
N LEU A 111 3.54 5.11 3.24
CA LEU A 111 3.29 4.20 4.35
C LEU A 111 4.61 3.67 4.95
N ILE A 112 5.60 3.32 4.14
CA ILE A 112 6.93 2.90 4.60
C ILE A 112 7.63 4.00 5.38
N MET A 113 7.59 5.24 4.88
CA MET A 113 8.21 6.35 5.59
C MET A 113 7.51 6.56 6.94
N GLN A 114 6.17 6.60 6.97
CA GLN A 114 5.40 6.75 8.20
C GLN A 114 5.69 5.59 9.17
N TYR A 115 5.76 4.37 8.64
CA TYR A 115 6.14 3.18 9.39
C TYR A 115 7.50 3.31 10.02
N GLN A 116 8.49 3.93 9.37
CA GLN A 116 9.83 4.08 9.95
C GLN A 116 9.86 4.97 11.18
N THR A 117 9.03 6.02 11.27
CA THR A 117 9.04 6.93 12.43
C THR A 117 7.89 6.71 13.42
N ALA A 118 6.90 5.88 13.09
CA ALA A 118 5.75 5.65 13.94
C ALA A 118 6.14 5.02 15.29
N GLN A 119 5.44 5.43 16.36
CA GLN A 119 5.49 4.74 17.65
C GLN A 119 4.66 3.45 17.60
N ASP A 120 3.47 3.55 17.02
CA ASP A 120 2.58 2.41 16.78
C ASP A 120 2.86 1.79 15.40
N LYS A 121 3.78 0.83 15.36
CA LYS A 121 4.07 0.05 14.15
C LYS A 121 2.96 -0.93 13.81
N GLU A 122 2.19 -1.37 14.80
CA GLU A 122 1.14 -2.38 14.64
C GLU A 122 -0.03 -1.84 13.84
N PHE A 123 -0.45 -0.60 14.12
CA PHE A 123 -1.48 0.06 13.33
C PHE A 123 -1.16 0.09 11.83
N LEU A 124 0.07 0.47 11.47
CA LEU A 124 0.50 0.57 10.07
C LEU A 124 0.75 -0.80 9.42
N TYR A 125 1.21 -1.78 10.20
CA TYR A 125 1.25 -3.18 9.78
C TYR A 125 -0.16 -3.71 9.44
N ASN A 126 -1.12 -3.48 10.33
CA ASN A 126 -2.52 -3.89 10.13
C ASN A 126 -3.15 -3.16 8.93
N PHE A 127 -2.83 -1.87 8.73
CA PHE A 127 -3.24 -1.15 7.53
C PHE A 127 -2.72 -1.81 6.25
N TYR A 128 -1.46 -2.24 6.23
CA TYR A 128 -0.90 -2.98 5.10
C TYR A 128 -1.62 -4.30 4.87
N LEU A 129 -1.84 -5.09 5.93
CA LEU A 129 -2.54 -6.38 5.83
C LEU A 129 -3.97 -6.23 5.30
N ASN A 130 -4.70 -5.22 5.78
CA ASN A 130 -6.06 -4.94 5.35
C ASN A 130 -6.15 -4.55 3.86
N ASN A 131 -5.03 -4.11 3.27
CA ASN A 131 -4.92 -3.73 1.86
C ASN A 131 -4.04 -4.68 1.04
N ILE A 132 -3.71 -5.87 1.56
CA ILE A 132 -2.74 -6.78 0.94
C ILE A 132 -3.13 -7.20 -0.49
N THR A 133 -4.44 -7.30 -0.76
CA THR A 133 -5.00 -7.63 -2.08
C THR A 133 -4.72 -6.57 -3.15
N HIS A 134 -4.39 -5.33 -2.75
CA HIS A 134 -4.02 -4.25 -3.66
C HIS A 134 -2.51 -4.17 -3.90
N VAL A 135 -1.71 -4.90 -3.13
CA VAL A 135 -0.27 -5.10 -3.34
C VAL A 135 -0.05 -6.28 -4.29
N ASN A 136 -0.64 -6.16 -5.49
CA ASN A 136 -0.83 -7.27 -6.43
C ASN A 136 0.05 -7.12 -7.69
N ASN A 137 1.26 -6.61 -7.52
CA ASN A 137 2.25 -6.52 -8.58
C ASN A 137 3.65 -6.67 -7.97
N TRP A 138 4.59 -7.25 -8.71
CA TRP A 138 5.95 -7.50 -8.21
C TRP A 138 6.62 -6.21 -7.74
N ASN A 139 6.41 -5.09 -8.42
CA ASN A 139 7.03 -3.82 -8.05
C ASN A 139 6.49 -3.27 -6.73
N LEU A 140 5.20 -3.50 -6.45
CA LEU A 140 4.57 -3.12 -5.18
C LEU A 140 5.12 -4.00 -4.06
N VAL A 141 5.04 -5.33 -4.23
CA VAL A 141 5.52 -6.32 -3.24
C VAL A 141 6.99 -6.09 -2.90
N ASP A 142 7.86 -6.03 -3.91
CA ASP A 142 9.31 -5.92 -3.73
C ASP A 142 9.70 -4.61 -3.06
N ALA A 143 8.96 -3.54 -3.33
CA ALA A 143 9.21 -2.23 -2.75
C ALA A 143 8.75 -2.11 -1.30
N SER A 144 7.80 -2.92 -0.83
CA SER A 144 7.12 -2.69 0.46
C SER A 144 7.18 -3.84 1.46
N ALA A 145 7.08 -5.09 1.04
CA ALA A 145 6.82 -6.22 1.95
C ALA A 145 7.91 -6.37 3.03
N HIS A 146 9.17 -6.22 2.65
CA HIS A 146 10.30 -6.31 3.59
C HIS A 146 10.41 -5.10 4.53
N HIS A 147 9.88 -3.94 4.15
CA HIS A 147 9.90 -2.74 4.98
C HIS A 147 8.77 -2.70 6.01
N ILE A 148 7.64 -3.35 5.73
CA ILE A 148 6.48 -3.39 6.63
C ILE A 148 6.37 -4.76 7.29
N ILE A 149 5.93 -5.78 6.56
CA ILE A 149 5.70 -7.13 7.11
C ILE A 149 7.00 -7.72 7.67
N GLY A 150 8.08 -7.69 6.88
CA GLY A 150 9.37 -8.22 7.29
C GLY A 150 9.94 -7.54 8.53
N ALA A 151 9.81 -6.21 8.60
CA ALA A 151 10.26 -5.42 9.73
C ALA A 151 9.40 -5.66 10.99
N TYR A 152 8.08 -5.75 10.83
CA TYR A 152 7.15 -5.97 11.94
C TYR A 152 7.28 -7.37 12.57
N LEU A 153 7.51 -8.39 11.74
CA LEU A 153 7.63 -9.79 12.19
C LEU A 153 9.04 -10.18 12.63
N TRP A 154 9.99 -9.24 12.63
CA TRP A 154 11.41 -9.53 12.91
C TRP A 154 11.61 -10.18 14.29
N ASP A 155 11.08 -9.56 15.33
CA ASP A 155 11.15 -9.98 16.74
C ASP A 155 9.87 -10.71 17.19
N LYS A 156 9.06 -11.18 16.23
CA LYS A 156 7.78 -11.88 16.47
C LYS A 156 7.76 -13.25 15.80
N GLU A 157 6.68 -13.98 16.08
CA GLU A 157 6.31 -15.21 15.38
C GLU A 157 6.09 -14.93 13.89
N LYS A 158 6.57 -15.84 13.04
CA LYS A 158 6.61 -15.67 11.58
C LYS A 158 5.59 -16.56 10.86
N ASP A 159 4.69 -17.21 11.61
CA ASP A 159 3.67 -18.15 11.15
C ASP A 159 2.81 -17.59 10.02
N TYR A 160 2.57 -16.28 10.05
CA TYR A 160 1.85 -15.59 8.97
C TYR A 160 2.58 -15.70 7.63
N LEU A 161 3.91 -15.58 7.58
CA LEU A 161 4.68 -15.77 6.35
C LEU A 161 4.51 -17.20 5.80
N PHE A 162 4.54 -18.20 6.68
CA PHE A 162 4.30 -19.60 6.29
C PHE A 162 2.88 -19.83 5.79
N THR A 163 1.89 -19.13 6.34
CA THR A 163 0.51 -19.16 5.84
C THR A 163 0.45 -18.62 4.41
N LEU A 164 1.09 -17.50 4.13
CA LEU A 164 1.16 -16.90 2.80
C LEU A 164 1.80 -17.82 1.76
N THR A 165 2.78 -18.65 2.14
CA THR A 165 3.39 -19.62 1.19
C THR A 165 2.40 -20.64 0.62
N LYS A 166 1.28 -20.89 1.31
CA LYS A 166 0.23 -21.86 0.92
C LYS A 166 -0.90 -21.23 0.11
N SER A 167 -0.89 -19.90 -0.07
CA SER A 167 -1.95 -19.19 -0.78
C SER A 167 -2.00 -19.57 -2.25
N GLU A 168 -3.20 -19.61 -2.83
CA GLU A 168 -3.39 -19.71 -4.28
C GLU A 168 -3.02 -18.39 -4.99
N ILE A 169 -2.96 -17.28 -4.27
CA ILE A 169 -2.64 -15.96 -4.80
C ILE A 169 -1.12 -15.79 -4.92
N LEU A 170 -0.66 -15.55 -6.15
CA LEU A 170 0.76 -15.35 -6.48
C LEU A 170 1.44 -14.31 -5.58
N TRP A 171 0.77 -13.17 -5.38
CA TRP A 171 1.35 -12.02 -4.68
C TRP A 171 1.51 -12.27 -3.19
N GLU A 172 0.61 -13.03 -2.58
CA GLU A 172 0.74 -13.46 -1.18
C GLU A 172 1.97 -14.36 -1.00
N ARG A 173 2.14 -15.36 -1.88
CA ARG A 173 3.35 -16.20 -1.87
C ARG A 173 4.62 -15.38 -2.10
N ARG A 174 4.58 -14.38 -2.99
CA ARG A 174 5.70 -13.45 -3.22
C ARG A 174 6.01 -12.62 -1.98
N ILE A 175 4.99 -12.10 -1.30
CA ILE A 175 5.14 -11.35 -0.05
C ILE A 175 5.84 -12.23 1.00
N ALA A 176 5.49 -13.51 1.10
CA ALA A 176 6.10 -14.43 2.06
C ALA A 176 7.63 -14.48 1.95
N ILE A 177 8.16 -14.64 0.73
CA ILE A 177 9.61 -14.69 0.48
C ILE A 177 10.26 -13.30 0.52
N VAL A 178 9.63 -12.28 -0.08
CA VAL A 178 10.21 -10.93 -0.12
C VAL A 178 10.30 -10.32 1.28
N ALA A 179 9.33 -10.59 2.16
CA ALA A 179 9.36 -10.11 3.54
C ALA A 179 10.63 -10.58 4.29
N THR A 180 11.16 -11.77 3.99
CA THR A 180 12.36 -12.29 4.64
C THR A 180 13.64 -11.55 4.24
N TRP A 181 13.60 -10.67 3.24
CA TRP A 181 14.73 -9.79 2.94
C TRP A 181 15.13 -8.92 4.14
N TYR A 182 14.17 -8.60 5.02
CA TYR A 182 14.49 -7.96 6.29
C TYR A 182 15.39 -8.84 7.17
N CYS A 183 15.14 -10.15 7.23
CA CYS A 183 15.98 -11.10 7.97
C CYS A 183 17.39 -11.20 7.36
N ILE A 184 17.48 -11.26 6.04
CA ILE A 184 18.76 -11.31 5.31
C ILE A 184 19.60 -10.06 5.62
N LYS A 185 18.98 -8.87 5.62
CA LYS A 185 19.67 -7.60 5.98
C LYS A 185 20.18 -7.60 7.42
N ASN A 186 19.59 -8.41 8.30
CA ASN A 186 19.99 -8.60 9.69
C ASN A 186 20.80 -9.90 9.91
N ASN A 187 21.44 -10.43 8.86
CA ASN A 187 22.31 -11.61 8.89
C ASN A 187 21.64 -12.89 9.42
N THR A 188 20.31 -13.02 9.28
CA THR A 188 19.56 -14.23 9.64
C THR A 188 18.93 -14.83 8.39
N LEU A 189 19.20 -16.11 8.14
CA LEU A 189 18.82 -16.78 6.89
C LEU A 189 17.84 -17.94 7.08
N ASP A 190 17.66 -18.45 8.30
CA ASP A 190 16.89 -19.68 8.56
C ASP A 190 15.46 -19.60 8.01
N THR A 191 14.71 -18.55 8.38
CA THR A 191 13.35 -18.33 7.85
C THR A 191 13.33 -18.19 6.33
N THR A 192 14.31 -17.51 5.74
CA THR A 192 14.41 -17.37 4.28
C THR A 192 14.56 -18.74 3.62
N PHE A 193 15.46 -19.60 4.14
CA PHE A 193 15.67 -20.93 3.56
C PHE A 193 14.48 -21.87 3.77
N GLU A 194 13.82 -21.79 4.92
CA GLU A 194 12.60 -22.55 5.18
C GLU A 194 11.48 -22.17 4.19
N ILE A 195 11.23 -20.87 4.00
CA ILE A 195 10.23 -20.37 3.05
C ILE A 195 10.64 -20.68 1.60
N ALA A 196 11.91 -20.48 1.24
CA ALA A 196 12.43 -20.78 -0.09
C ALA A 196 12.24 -22.26 -0.45
N LYS A 197 12.43 -23.19 0.51
CA LYS A 197 12.18 -24.62 0.30
C LYS A 197 10.72 -24.94 0.00
N LEU A 198 9.78 -24.25 0.67
CA LEU A 198 8.34 -24.42 0.42
C LEU A 198 7.94 -23.88 -0.97
N LEU A 199 8.58 -22.81 -1.43
CA LEU A 199 8.27 -22.13 -2.69
C LEU A 199 9.17 -22.55 -3.86
N LEU A 200 10.13 -23.45 -3.65
CA LEU A 200 11.13 -23.85 -4.64
C LEU A 200 10.49 -24.36 -5.94
N ASN A 201 9.38 -25.09 -5.81
CA ASN A 201 8.66 -25.71 -6.92
C ASN A 201 7.38 -24.96 -7.28
N ASP A 202 7.29 -23.66 -6.96
CA ASP A 202 6.17 -22.83 -7.43
C ASP A 202 6.07 -22.89 -8.96
N LYS A 203 4.86 -22.84 -9.50
CA LYS A 203 4.62 -22.94 -10.95
C LYS A 203 4.87 -21.62 -11.68
N HIS A 204 4.89 -20.50 -10.97
CA HIS A 204 5.05 -19.18 -11.56
C HIS A 204 6.51 -18.75 -11.66
N ASP A 205 6.91 -18.29 -12.84
CA ASP A 205 8.27 -17.79 -13.12
C ASP A 205 8.69 -16.62 -12.21
N LEU A 206 7.75 -15.73 -11.88
CA LEU A 206 7.96 -14.62 -10.97
C LEU A 206 8.37 -15.10 -9.57
N MET A 207 7.89 -16.27 -9.13
CA MET A 207 8.29 -16.83 -7.84
C MET A 207 9.70 -17.36 -7.87
N HIS A 208 10.11 -18.03 -8.96
CA HIS A 208 11.51 -18.46 -9.10
C HIS A 208 12.49 -17.28 -9.06
N LYS A 209 12.10 -16.11 -9.60
CA LYS A 209 12.90 -14.87 -9.51
C LYS A 209 12.95 -14.26 -8.11
N ALA A 210 11.96 -14.53 -7.26
CA ALA A 210 11.95 -14.06 -5.87
C ALA A 210 12.67 -15.01 -4.93
N VAL A 211 12.64 -16.32 -5.23
CA VAL A 211 13.30 -17.36 -4.44
C VAL A 211 14.80 -17.43 -4.73
N GLY A 212 15.21 -17.28 -5.99
CA GLY A 212 16.61 -17.25 -6.41
C GLY A 212 17.26 -15.89 -6.16
#